data_AF-A0A1Y1WI87-F1
#
_entry.id   AF-A0A1Y1WI87-F1
#
_cell.length_a   1.000
_cell.length_b   1.000
_cell.length_c   1.000
_cell.angle_alpha   90.00
_cell.angle_beta   90.00
_cell.angle_gamma   90.00
#
_symmetry.space_group_name_H-M   'P 1'
#
loop_
_entity.id
_entity.type
_entity.pdbx_description
1 polymer ?
#
loop_
_entity_poly.entity_id
_entity_poly.type
_entity_poly.pdbx_seq_one_letter_code
_entity_poly.pdbx_strand_id
1 'polypeptide(L)'
;MNVVCVVIGSGCLQISYAFSKTGWIGVLFIVLSAAISMYTGHLSIKSLYHKPGHRLYSASDTARAAYGRIGQFVMEFFSYLYTLGTACLYMILAGQFLKQLVEDHTSIDKRVWIVILAVVMWVPVALFKFLTEATILALFGFLTSCVVILVGTIQSLRFPEYPHFHDSAIGSGVPVALSSILFSFAGSVIYPHVEASMKKPRRWPLVIMCAMTICGTAYLLIGCAGYWAYGRNVQSPLLDSIPHDNANKATVGLVMIHVIMAGPILMFSFFVEIEKKYRIQASHMGKKKELIVRIAYRTITVAVVCAVAVALPFFSSILSLIGALSCGMILAVLPVVVYLKLYGWRSVPWYELIWMFVVVAIGLIACVWGSIDAIQSLIKDVNNQ
;
A
#
# COMPACT_ATOMS: atom_id res chain seq x y z
N MET A 1 -12.17 9.20 -0.35
CA MET A 1 -12.58 7.78 -0.35
C MET A 1 -11.54 6.92 -1.04
N ASN A 2 -11.31 7.03 -2.36
CA ASN A 2 -10.30 6.21 -3.06
C ASN A 2 -8.92 6.22 -2.39
N VAL A 3 -8.40 7.40 -2.03
CA VAL A 3 -7.13 7.53 -1.30
C VAL A 3 -7.16 6.75 0.02
N VAL A 4 -8.20 6.95 0.82
CA VAL A 4 -8.33 6.31 2.14
C VAL A 4 -8.46 4.79 2.02
N CYS A 5 -9.29 4.30 1.08
CA CYS A 5 -9.48 2.87 0.84
C CYS A 5 -8.16 2.17 0.47
N VAL A 6 -7.34 2.80 -0.38
CA VAL A 6 -6.07 2.21 -0.81
C VAL A 6 -5.01 2.29 0.28
N VAL A 7 -4.94 3.42 0.99
CA VAL A 7 -3.95 3.62 2.05
C VAL A 7 -4.25 2.69 3.22
N ILE A 8 -5.47 2.68 3.78
CA ILE A 8 -5.84 1.88 4.97
C ILE A 8 -5.62 0.38 4.77
N GLY A 9 -5.90 -0.15 3.57
CA GLY A 9 -6.05 -1.58 3.36
C GLY A 9 -4.85 -2.41 3.74
N SER A 10 -3.71 -2.15 3.12
CA SER A 10 -2.51 -2.98 3.26
C SER A 10 -1.74 -2.71 4.56
N GLY A 11 -1.96 -1.56 5.18
CA GLY A 11 -1.18 -1.09 6.32
C GLY A 11 -1.78 -1.35 7.70
N CYS A 12 -3.12 -1.34 7.84
CA CYS A 12 -3.75 -1.24 9.17
C CYS A 12 -3.47 -2.43 10.08
N LEU A 13 -3.46 -3.65 9.53
CA LEU A 13 -3.25 -4.88 10.30
C LEU A 13 -1.80 -5.08 10.75
N GLN A 14 -0.85 -4.38 10.12
CA GLN A 14 0.57 -4.50 10.42
C GLN A 14 1.04 -3.51 11.48
N ILE A 15 0.30 -2.42 11.73
CA ILE A 15 0.78 -1.34 12.61
C ILE A 15 1.05 -1.84 14.03
N SER A 16 0.18 -2.69 14.58
CA SER A 16 0.37 -3.25 15.92
C SER A 16 1.62 -4.14 15.98
N TYR A 17 1.89 -4.90 14.92
CA TYR A 17 3.14 -5.67 14.80
C TYR A 17 4.36 -4.75 14.64
N ALA A 18 4.26 -3.65 13.89
CA ALA A 18 5.33 -2.67 13.79
C ALA A 18 5.64 -2.05 15.16
N PHE A 19 4.64 -1.84 16.00
CA PHE A 19 4.81 -1.37 17.38
C PHE A 19 5.47 -2.45 18.26
N SER A 20 5.22 -3.74 18.02
CA SER A 20 5.97 -4.80 18.72
C SER A 20 7.47 -4.81 18.39
N LYS A 21 7.87 -4.18 17.28
CA LYS A 21 9.27 -4.02 16.85
C LYS A 21 9.89 -2.67 17.19
N THR A 22 9.08 -1.65 17.48
CA THR A 22 9.56 -0.28 17.78
C THR A 22 9.32 0.15 19.22
N GLY A 23 8.34 -0.43 19.90
CA GLY A 23 7.78 0.13 21.13
C GLY A 23 6.86 1.32 20.86
N TRP A 24 6.52 2.05 21.92
CA TRP A 24 5.64 3.21 21.86
C TRP A 24 6.15 4.37 21.00
N ILE A 25 7.46 4.45 20.73
CA ILE A 25 8.02 5.40 19.75
C ILE A 25 7.44 5.21 18.34
N GLY A 26 6.86 4.04 18.03
CA GLY A 26 6.11 3.80 16.80
C GLY A 26 4.99 4.84 16.56
N VAL A 27 4.40 5.41 17.62
CA VAL A 27 3.42 6.51 17.51
C VAL A 27 4.02 7.73 16.81
N LEU A 28 5.26 8.10 17.16
CA LEU A 28 5.98 9.19 16.50
C LEU A 28 6.22 8.86 15.03
N PHE A 29 6.59 7.63 14.70
CA PHE A 29 6.81 7.20 13.32
C PHE A 29 5.53 7.22 12.48
N ILE A 30 4.36 6.93 13.06
CA ILE A 30 3.07 7.06 12.38
C ILE A 30 2.78 8.52 12.05
N VAL A 31 2.94 9.43 13.02
CA VAL A 31 2.72 10.87 12.81
C VAL A 31 3.69 11.42 11.76
N LEU A 32 4.96 11.04 11.85
CA LEU A 32 5.99 11.44 10.91
C LEU A 32 5.70 10.92 9.49
N SER A 33 5.30 9.67 9.36
CA SER A 33 4.97 9.06 8.06
C SER A 33 3.71 9.67 7.44
N ALA A 34 2.71 10.01 8.25
CA ALA A 34 1.53 10.76 7.79
C ALA A 34 1.93 12.16 7.27
N ALA A 35 2.81 12.87 7.98
CA ALA A 35 3.31 14.18 7.56
C ALA A 35 4.13 14.09 6.27
N ILE A 36 5.02 13.09 6.15
CA ILE A 36 5.79 12.83 4.93
C ILE A 36 4.84 12.57 3.76
N SER A 37 3.90 11.63 3.91
CA SER A 37 2.96 11.25 2.85
C SER A 37 2.06 12.42 2.41
N MET A 38 1.59 13.24 3.36
CA MET A 38 0.83 14.44 3.05
C MET A 38 1.65 15.45 2.24
N TYR A 39 2.88 15.69 2.67
CA TYR A 39 3.80 16.63 2.02
C TYR A 39 4.18 16.17 0.61
N THR A 40 4.67 14.93 0.46
CA THR A 40 5.11 14.41 -0.83
C THR A 40 3.93 14.12 -1.78
N GLY A 41 2.75 13.78 -1.24
CA GLY A 41 1.51 13.72 -2.01
C GLY A 41 1.09 15.07 -2.60
N HIS A 42 1.35 16.17 -1.88
CA HIS A 42 1.18 17.52 -2.43
C HIS A 42 2.21 17.83 -3.53
N LEU A 43 3.51 17.57 -3.27
CA LEU A 43 4.58 17.79 -4.26
C LEU A 43 4.37 17.00 -5.55
N SER A 44 3.90 15.76 -5.44
CA SER A 44 3.67 14.87 -6.59
C SER A 44 2.62 15.45 -7.53
N ILE A 45 1.48 15.93 -7.00
CA ILE A 45 0.45 16.57 -7.82
C ILE A 45 0.92 17.94 -8.33
N LYS A 46 1.60 18.74 -7.51
CA LYS A 46 2.17 20.02 -7.96
C LYS A 46 3.16 19.84 -9.12
N SER A 47 3.90 18.74 -9.14
CA SER A 47 4.84 18.39 -10.22
C SER A 47 4.14 18.03 -11.53
N LEU A 48 2.88 17.57 -11.50
CA LEU A 48 2.09 17.33 -12.73
C LEU A 48 1.81 18.64 -13.49
N TYR A 49 1.75 19.76 -12.79
CA TYR A 49 1.44 21.09 -13.35
C TYR A 49 2.67 21.98 -13.51
N HIS A 50 3.86 21.39 -13.66
CA HIS A 50 5.12 22.17 -13.73
C HIS A 50 5.17 23.16 -14.90
N LYS A 51 4.36 22.96 -15.96
CA LYS A 51 4.17 23.90 -17.07
C LYS A 51 2.78 24.54 -16.99
N PRO A 52 2.68 25.88 -17.10
CA PRO A 52 1.39 26.56 -17.16
C PRO A 52 0.50 26.00 -18.28
N GLY A 53 -0.76 25.71 -17.96
CA GLY A 53 -1.75 25.21 -18.93
C GLY A 53 -1.56 23.76 -19.38
N HIS A 54 -0.53 23.04 -18.91
CA HIS A 54 -0.28 21.65 -19.29
C HIS A 54 -0.11 20.75 -18.06
N ARG A 55 -1.04 19.80 -17.92
CA ARG A 55 -1.00 18.78 -16.86
C ARG A 55 -0.44 17.47 -17.42
N LEU A 56 0.66 17.00 -16.85
CA LEU A 56 1.19 15.65 -17.10
C LEU A 56 0.24 14.58 -16.55
N TYR A 57 0.32 13.36 -17.07
CA TYR A 57 -0.69 12.35 -16.77
C TYR A 57 -0.38 11.55 -15.52
N SER A 58 0.86 11.07 -15.38
CA SER A 58 1.31 10.23 -14.27
C SER A 58 2.59 10.76 -13.61
N ALA A 59 2.94 10.18 -12.45
CA ALA A 59 4.20 10.46 -11.79
C ALA A 59 5.40 10.10 -12.69
N SER A 60 5.30 9.02 -13.46
CA SER A 60 6.30 8.60 -14.45
C SER A 60 6.57 9.67 -15.52
N ASP A 61 5.54 10.40 -15.96
CA ASP A 61 5.70 11.53 -16.88
C ASP A 61 6.42 12.72 -16.23
N THR A 62 6.16 13.00 -14.93
CA THR A 62 6.87 14.06 -14.20
C THR A 62 8.35 13.72 -14.05
N ALA A 63 8.67 12.46 -13.76
CA ALA A 63 10.04 11.98 -13.68
C ALA A 63 10.73 12.03 -15.06
N ARG A 64 9.98 11.76 -16.14
CA ARG A 64 10.47 11.95 -17.51
C ARG A 64 10.79 13.41 -17.82
N ALA A 65 9.94 14.33 -17.40
CA ALA A 65 10.17 15.77 -17.60
C ALA A 65 11.39 16.27 -16.82
N ALA A 66 11.66 15.69 -15.64
CA ALA A 66 12.77 16.08 -14.76
C ALA A 66 14.12 15.48 -15.18
N TYR A 67 14.16 14.18 -15.47
CA TYR A 67 15.40 13.40 -15.66
C TYR A 67 15.42 12.57 -16.95
N GLY A 68 14.50 12.83 -17.88
CA GLY A 68 14.42 12.10 -19.15
C GLY A 68 14.02 10.63 -18.96
N ARG A 69 14.45 9.77 -19.89
CA ARG A 69 14.04 8.35 -19.90
C ARG A 69 14.49 7.57 -18.66
N ILE A 70 15.63 7.93 -18.07
CA ILE A 70 16.14 7.28 -16.86
C ILE A 70 15.22 7.56 -15.68
N GLY A 71 14.83 8.82 -15.47
CA GLY A 71 13.87 9.18 -14.43
C GLY A 71 12.52 8.48 -14.56
N GLN A 72 12.02 8.41 -15.81
CA GLN A 72 10.80 7.65 -16.09
C GLN A 72 10.94 6.18 -15.69
N PHE A 73 12.01 5.51 -16.13
CA PHE A 73 12.23 4.10 -15.82
C PHE A 73 12.33 3.83 -14.31
N VAL A 74 13.06 4.68 -13.58
CA VAL A 74 13.20 4.56 -12.13
C VAL A 74 11.84 4.72 -11.43
N MET A 75 11.06 5.74 -11.80
CA MET A 75 9.72 5.96 -11.23
C MET A 75 8.77 4.81 -11.53
N GLU A 76 8.76 4.33 -12.78
CA GLU A 76 7.95 3.19 -13.20
C GLU A 76 8.34 1.93 -12.43
N PHE A 77 9.64 1.62 -12.31
CA PHE A 77 10.13 0.44 -11.60
C PHE A 77 9.60 0.37 -10.16
N PHE A 78 9.81 1.44 -9.36
CA PHE A 78 9.38 1.44 -7.96
C PHE A 78 7.86 1.51 -7.81
N SER A 79 7.16 2.25 -8.69
CA SER A 79 5.69 2.32 -8.67
C SER A 79 5.05 0.99 -9.03
N TYR A 80 5.60 0.27 -10.01
CA TYR A 80 5.10 -1.03 -10.43
C TYR A 80 5.45 -2.12 -9.43
N LEU A 81 6.65 -2.08 -8.85
CA LEU A 81 7.03 -2.95 -7.73
C LEU A 81 6.06 -2.80 -6.56
N TYR A 82 5.74 -1.56 -6.16
CA TYR A 82 4.78 -1.28 -5.12
C TYR A 82 3.37 -1.79 -5.47
N THR A 83 2.88 -1.46 -6.67
CA THR A 83 1.50 -1.75 -7.07
C THR A 83 1.25 -3.25 -7.25
N LEU A 84 2.12 -3.93 -7.99
CA LEU A 84 2.01 -5.37 -8.22
C LEU A 84 2.38 -6.17 -6.98
N GLY A 85 3.35 -5.70 -6.20
CA GLY A 85 3.69 -6.27 -4.90
C GLY A 85 2.52 -6.21 -3.92
N THR A 86 1.84 -5.07 -3.82
CA THR A 86 0.66 -4.94 -2.94
C THR A 86 -0.50 -5.81 -3.41
N ALA A 87 -0.68 -5.99 -4.72
CA ALA A 87 -1.64 -6.96 -5.25
C ALA A 87 -1.28 -8.40 -4.85
N CYS A 88 0.00 -8.78 -4.92
CA CYS A 88 0.50 -10.06 -4.41
C CYS A 88 0.16 -10.26 -2.93
N LEU A 89 0.42 -9.25 -2.10
CA LEU A 89 0.11 -9.26 -0.67
C LEU A 89 -1.37 -9.49 -0.38
N TYR A 90 -2.24 -8.81 -1.12
CA TYR A 90 -3.68 -8.99 -0.95
C TYR A 90 -4.13 -10.40 -1.35
N MET A 91 -3.55 -11.01 -2.38
CA MET A 91 -3.85 -12.41 -2.74
C MET A 91 -3.42 -13.38 -1.62
N ILE A 92 -2.23 -13.19 -1.05
CA ILE A 92 -1.72 -14.01 0.07
C ILE A 92 -2.65 -13.85 1.28
N LEU A 93 -2.93 -12.60 1.68
CA LEU A 93 -3.72 -12.29 2.86
C LEU A 93 -5.17 -12.80 2.73
N ALA A 94 -5.78 -12.62 1.56
CA ALA A 94 -7.12 -13.13 1.31
C ALA A 94 -7.16 -14.67 1.37
N GLY A 95 -6.15 -15.34 0.80
CA GLY A 95 -6.04 -16.80 0.83
C GLY A 95 -5.85 -17.34 2.25
N GLN A 96 -5.02 -16.67 3.06
CA GLN A 96 -4.82 -17.00 4.48
C GLN A 96 -6.13 -16.87 5.27
N PHE A 97 -6.85 -15.75 5.12
CA PHE A 97 -8.11 -15.53 5.81
C PHE A 97 -9.21 -16.47 5.38
N LEU A 98 -9.31 -16.82 4.09
CA LEU A 98 -10.28 -17.80 3.65
C LEU A 98 -9.97 -19.18 4.23
N LYS A 99 -8.69 -19.59 4.24
CA LYS A 99 -8.27 -20.84 4.87
C LYS A 99 -8.67 -20.88 6.35
N GLN A 100 -8.40 -19.82 7.10
CA GLN A 100 -8.76 -19.68 8.51
C GLN A 100 -10.28 -19.79 8.74
N LEU A 101 -11.11 -19.23 7.85
CA LEU A 101 -12.57 -19.28 7.97
C LEU A 101 -13.16 -20.67 7.70
N VAL A 102 -12.52 -21.46 6.84
CA VAL A 102 -13.02 -22.77 6.39
C VAL A 102 -12.22 -23.95 6.94
N GLU A 103 -11.30 -23.70 7.87
CA GLU A 103 -10.39 -24.72 8.42
C GLU A 103 -11.15 -25.87 9.08
N ASP A 104 -12.23 -25.56 9.81
CA ASP A 104 -13.10 -26.54 10.46
C ASP A 104 -13.86 -27.44 9.47
N HIS A 105 -13.93 -27.06 8.18
CA HIS A 105 -14.76 -27.72 7.16
C HIS A 105 -13.96 -28.35 6.03
N THR A 106 -12.72 -27.89 5.78
CA THR A 106 -11.92 -28.34 4.63
C THR A 106 -10.41 -28.37 4.92
N SER A 107 -9.74 -29.42 4.44
CA SER A 107 -8.28 -29.59 4.52
C SER A 107 -7.52 -29.00 3.32
N ILE A 108 -8.18 -28.18 2.49
CA ILE A 108 -7.56 -27.56 1.30
C ILE A 108 -6.39 -26.66 1.70
N ASP A 109 -5.28 -26.74 0.96
CA ASP A 109 -4.07 -25.96 1.20
C ASP A 109 -4.27 -24.45 0.92
N LYS A 110 -3.58 -23.59 1.67
CA LYS A 110 -3.66 -22.12 1.52
C LYS A 110 -3.35 -21.66 0.08
N ARG A 111 -2.44 -22.34 -0.62
CA ARG A 111 -2.04 -21.99 -2.00
C ARG A 111 -3.21 -22.10 -2.97
N VAL A 112 -4.11 -23.05 -2.77
CA VAL A 112 -5.31 -23.21 -3.60
C VAL A 112 -6.27 -22.02 -3.38
N TRP A 113 -6.46 -21.60 -2.13
CA TRP A 113 -7.27 -20.44 -1.81
C TRP A 113 -6.71 -19.13 -2.37
N ILE A 114 -5.37 -18.98 -2.39
CA ILE A 114 -4.71 -17.86 -3.07
C ILE A 114 -5.08 -17.83 -4.56
N VAL A 115 -5.04 -18.97 -5.25
CA VAL A 115 -5.41 -19.05 -6.69
C VAL A 115 -6.89 -18.69 -6.89
N ILE A 116 -7.79 -19.25 -6.09
CA ILE A 116 -9.23 -18.96 -6.18
C ILE A 116 -9.49 -17.46 -6.03
N LEU A 117 -8.89 -16.82 -5.02
CA LEU A 117 -9.11 -15.41 -4.75
C LEU A 117 -8.39 -14.49 -5.74
N ALA A 118 -7.27 -14.92 -6.33
CA ALA A 118 -6.66 -14.23 -7.46
C ALA A 118 -7.61 -14.19 -8.67
N VAL A 119 -8.34 -15.27 -8.95
CA VAL A 119 -9.38 -15.30 -9.99
C VAL A 119 -10.53 -14.35 -9.65
N VAL A 120 -10.97 -14.30 -8.39
CA VAL A 120 -12.00 -13.33 -7.95
C VAL A 120 -11.54 -11.89 -8.16
N MET A 121 -10.30 -11.56 -7.78
CA MET A 121 -9.72 -10.22 -8.01
C MET A 121 -9.49 -9.91 -9.50
N TRP A 122 -9.28 -10.93 -10.33
CA TRP A 122 -9.12 -10.77 -11.77
C TRP A 122 -10.42 -10.32 -12.47
N VAL A 123 -11.59 -10.74 -12.00
CA VAL A 123 -12.90 -10.40 -12.61
C VAL A 123 -13.08 -8.88 -12.80
N PRO A 124 -13.02 -8.03 -11.76
CA PRO A 124 -13.16 -6.58 -11.94
C PRO A 124 -12.03 -6.02 -12.82
N VAL A 125 -10.81 -6.52 -12.66
CA VAL A 125 -9.65 -6.12 -13.48
C VAL A 125 -9.86 -6.40 -14.96
N ALA A 126 -10.48 -7.51 -15.33
CA ALA A 126 -10.75 -7.85 -16.73
C ALA A 126 -11.93 -7.05 -17.30
N LEU A 127 -12.95 -6.81 -16.48
CA LEU A 127 -14.21 -6.19 -16.90
C LEU A 127 -14.13 -4.65 -16.95
N PHE A 128 -13.55 -4.00 -15.94
CA PHE A 128 -13.56 -2.54 -15.84
C PHE A 128 -12.43 -1.91 -16.64
N LYS A 129 -12.77 -0.84 -17.36
CA LYS A 129 -11.82 -0.12 -18.21
C LYS A 129 -11.22 1.10 -17.52
N PHE A 130 -11.97 1.74 -16.62
CA PHE A 130 -11.58 3.01 -16.01
C PHE A 130 -11.68 2.96 -14.47
N LEU A 131 -10.84 3.75 -13.80
CA LEU A 131 -10.89 3.92 -12.34
C LEU A 131 -12.22 4.48 -11.81
N THR A 132 -12.99 5.18 -12.66
CA THR A 132 -14.33 5.66 -12.31
C THR A 132 -15.30 4.51 -12.03
N GLU A 133 -15.18 3.42 -12.78
CA GLU A 133 -15.99 2.19 -12.59
C GLU A 133 -15.62 1.49 -11.28
N ALA A 134 -14.38 1.67 -10.81
CA ALA A 134 -13.89 1.16 -9.53
C ALA A 134 -14.28 2.02 -8.31
N THR A 135 -14.98 3.15 -8.48
CA THR A 135 -15.40 4.02 -7.36
C THR A 135 -16.35 3.30 -6.40
N ILE A 136 -17.19 2.40 -6.92
CA ILE A 136 -18.09 1.58 -6.09
C ILE A 136 -17.27 0.64 -5.19
N LEU A 137 -16.24 -0.01 -5.75
CA LEU A 137 -15.30 -0.84 -4.98
C LEU A 137 -14.62 -0.03 -3.87
N ALA A 138 -14.24 1.21 -4.17
CA ALA A 138 -13.60 2.10 -3.19
C ALA A 138 -14.55 2.56 -2.07
N LEU A 139 -15.85 2.72 -2.35
CA LEU A 139 -16.85 3.03 -1.33
C LEU A 139 -17.02 1.85 -0.37
N PHE A 140 -17.22 0.64 -0.90
CA PHE A 140 -17.32 -0.56 -0.08
C PHE A 140 -16.04 -0.80 0.70
N GLY A 141 -14.88 -0.70 0.05
CA GLY A 141 -13.58 -0.84 0.70
C GLY A 141 -13.36 0.18 1.82
N PHE A 142 -13.79 1.43 1.64
CA PHE A 142 -13.74 2.44 2.70
C PHE A 142 -14.64 2.07 3.89
N LEU A 143 -15.89 1.65 3.64
CA LEU A 143 -16.82 1.26 4.70
C LEU A 143 -16.31 0.05 5.48
N THR A 144 -15.84 -0.99 4.78
CA THR A 144 -15.27 -2.18 5.42
C THR A 144 -14.01 -1.84 6.22
N SER A 145 -13.16 -0.93 5.73
CA SER A 145 -12.00 -0.44 6.47
C SER A 145 -12.38 0.15 7.82
N CYS A 146 -13.39 1.03 7.86
CA CYS A 146 -13.86 1.65 9.09
C CYS A 146 -14.36 0.61 10.09
N VAL A 147 -15.13 -0.39 9.61
CA VAL A 147 -15.63 -1.48 10.46
C VAL A 147 -14.48 -2.33 10.99
N VAL A 148 -13.51 -2.69 10.15
CA VAL A 148 -12.33 -3.47 10.54
C VAL A 148 -11.52 -2.75 11.61
N ILE A 149 -11.26 -1.45 11.44
CA ILE A 149 -10.52 -0.66 12.42
C ILE A 149 -11.27 -0.62 13.75
N LEU A 150 -12.56 -0.35 13.72
CA LEU A 150 -13.39 -0.29 14.93
C LEU A 150 -13.42 -1.63 15.65
N VAL A 151 -13.75 -2.71 14.92
CA VAL A 151 -13.91 -4.04 15.50
C VAL A 151 -12.57 -4.61 15.96
N GLY A 152 -11.50 -4.45 15.18
CA GLY A 152 -10.15 -4.87 15.56
C GLY A 152 -9.64 -4.14 16.81
N THR A 153 -9.94 -2.84 16.94
CA THR A 153 -9.64 -2.06 18.15
C THR A 153 -10.42 -2.59 19.35
N ILE A 154 -11.73 -2.77 19.22
CA ILE A 154 -12.59 -3.27 20.31
C ILE A 154 -12.17 -4.67 20.76
N GLN A 155 -11.91 -5.58 19.81
CA GLN A 155 -11.48 -6.95 20.14
C GLN A 155 -10.12 -6.98 20.83
N SER A 156 -9.17 -6.16 20.38
CA SER A 156 -7.86 -6.04 21.04
C SER A 156 -8.02 -5.60 22.49
N LEU A 157 -8.87 -4.61 22.77
CA LEU A 157 -9.13 -4.14 24.13
C LEU A 157 -9.92 -5.14 24.99
N ARG A 158 -10.74 -5.99 24.37
CA ARG A 158 -11.56 -6.99 25.07
C ARG A 158 -10.77 -8.23 25.48
N PHE A 159 -9.77 -8.62 24.69
CA PHE A 159 -9.00 -9.84 24.88
C PHE A 159 -7.49 -9.58 25.03
N PRO A 160 -7.04 -8.80 26.04
CA PRO A 160 -5.61 -8.65 26.31
C PRO A 160 -4.98 -9.98 26.74
N GLU A 161 -3.79 -10.27 26.24
CA GLU A 161 -3.02 -11.49 26.57
C GLU A 161 -2.12 -11.23 27.78
N TYR A 162 -2.06 -12.13 28.77
CA TYR A 162 -1.17 -11.98 29.93
C TYR A 162 -0.22 -13.18 30.06
N PRO A 163 1.09 -12.95 30.38
CA PRO A 163 1.75 -11.66 30.57
C PRO A 163 2.13 -10.99 29.24
N HIS A 164 2.01 -9.65 29.18
CA HIS A 164 2.49 -8.84 28.06
C HIS A 164 3.51 -7.80 28.54
N PHE A 165 4.48 -7.48 27.67
CA PHE A 165 5.53 -6.49 27.97
C PHE A 165 5.49 -5.37 26.93
N HIS A 166 5.56 -4.13 27.43
CA HIS A 166 5.66 -2.93 26.61
C HIS A 166 7.02 -2.27 26.78
N ASP A 167 7.53 -1.76 25.68
CA ASP A 167 8.76 -0.98 25.63
C ASP A 167 8.47 0.42 25.14
N SER A 168 9.20 1.39 25.67
CA SER A 168 9.19 2.76 25.14
C SER A 168 9.82 2.82 23.75
N ALA A 169 10.98 2.20 23.57
CA ALA A 169 11.69 2.10 22.30
C ALA A 169 12.49 0.78 22.21
N ILE A 170 12.36 0.08 21.09
CA ILE A 170 13.11 -1.14 20.76
C ILE A 170 13.99 -0.82 19.54
N GLY A 171 15.32 -0.77 19.74
CA GLY A 171 16.25 -0.34 18.69
C GLY A 171 16.47 -1.36 17.57
N SER A 172 16.38 -2.67 17.86
CA SER A 172 16.76 -3.73 16.93
C SER A 172 15.77 -3.98 15.79
N GLY A 173 14.52 -3.48 15.90
CA GLY A 173 13.47 -3.68 14.89
C GLY A 173 13.03 -2.41 14.17
N VAL A 174 13.69 -1.27 14.44
CA VAL A 174 13.28 0.05 13.92
C VAL A 174 13.25 0.11 12.39
N PRO A 175 14.27 -0.39 11.65
CA PRO A 175 14.25 -0.27 10.18
C PRO A 175 13.08 -1.01 9.51
N VAL A 176 12.78 -2.25 9.94
CA VAL A 176 11.65 -3.05 9.42
C VAL A 176 10.30 -2.43 9.78
N ALA A 177 10.17 -1.92 11.00
CA ALA A 177 8.95 -1.27 11.42
C ALA A 177 8.75 0.06 10.66
N LEU A 178 9.81 0.81 10.42
CA LEU A 178 9.76 2.06 9.66
C LEU A 178 9.32 1.80 8.22
N SER A 179 9.87 0.77 7.55
CA SER A 179 9.44 0.42 6.19
C SER A 179 7.99 -0.07 6.14
N SER A 180 7.54 -0.83 7.15
CA SER A 180 6.15 -1.26 7.29
C SER A 180 5.20 -0.08 7.52
N ILE A 181 5.58 0.86 8.38
CA ILE A 181 4.80 2.07 8.68
C ILE A 181 4.75 2.98 7.44
N LEU A 182 5.86 3.19 6.74
CA LEU A 182 5.89 3.97 5.49
C LEU A 182 5.03 3.30 4.42
N PHE A 183 5.06 1.97 4.32
CA PHE A 183 4.19 1.21 3.44
C PHE A 183 2.71 1.48 3.73
N SER A 184 2.32 1.56 5.01
CA SER A 184 0.94 1.89 5.40
C SER A 184 0.49 3.28 4.93
N PHE A 185 1.40 4.19 4.64
CA PHE A 185 1.09 5.52 4.08
C PHE A 185 1.38 5.66 2.58
N ALA A 186 1.78 4.57 1.92
CA ALA A 186 2.07 4.57 0.50
C ALA A 186 0.77 4.54 -0.32
N GLY A 187 0.44 5.67 -0.94
CA GLY A 187 -0.69 5.77 -1.88
C GLY A 187 -0.37 6.57 -3.13
N SER A 188 0.86 7.06 -3.28
CA SER A 188 1.23 8.07 -4.27
C SER A 188 1.00 7.63 -5.72
N VAL A 189 1.05 6.32 -5.99
CA VAL A 189 0.81 5.73 -7.32
C VAL A 189 -0.59 6.01 -7.86
N ILE A 190 -1.60 6.17 -7.01
CA ILE A 190 -2.98 6.44 -7.46
C ILE A 190 -3.32 7.93 -7.51
N TYR A 191 -2.49 8.80 -6.91
CA TYR A 191 -2.83 10.22 -6.74
C TYR A 191 -3.07 10.94 -8.07
N PRO A 192 -2.23 10.79 -9.12
CA PRO A 192 -2.48 11.44 -10.39
C PRO A 192 -3.83 11.03 -11.00
N HIS A 193 -4.23 9.77 -10.85
CA HIS A 193 -5.48 9.29 -11.41
C HIS A 193 -6.70 9.71 -10.59
N VAL A 194 -6.58 9.72 -9.27
CA VAL A 194 -7.64 10.22 -8.38
C VAL A 194 -7.83 11.72 -8.61
N GLU A 195 -6.76 12.50 -8.65
CA GLU A 195 -6.85 13.95 -8.89
C GLU A 195 -7.46 14.27 -10.26
N ALA A 196 -7.10 13.51 -11.31
CA ALA A 196 -7.66 13.68 -12.65
C ALA A 196 -9.18 13.42 -12.72
N SER A 197 -9.72 12.60 -11.81
CA SER A 197 -11.16 12.29 -11.75
C SER A 197 -11.95 13.21 -10.81
N MET A 198 -11.28 14.15 -10.13
CA MET A 198 -11.95 15.10 -9.23
C MET A 198 -12.71 16.17 -10.01
N LYS A 199 -13.95 16.46 -9.58
CA LYS A 199 -14.73 17.61 -10.08
C LYS A 199 -14.01 18.96 -9.90
N LYS A 200 -13.21 19.10 -8.83
CA LYS A 200 -12.46 20.31 -8.50
C LYS A 200 -11.01 19.96 -8.14
N PRO A 201 -10.11 19.73 -9.12
CA PRO A 201 -8.75 19.23 -8.87
C PRO A 201 -7.90 20.17 -8.00
N ARG A 202 -8.16 21.49 -8.05
CA ARG A 202 -7.54 22.50 -7.17
C ARG A 202 -7.72 22.24 -5.67
N ARG A 203 -8.70 21.41 -5.27
CA ARG A 203 -8.92 21.02 -3.87
C ARG A 203 -8.06 19.83 -3.42
N TRP A 204 -7.13 19.34 -4.25
CA TRP A 204 -6.23 18.25 -3.91
C TRP A 204 -5.54 18.40 -2.53
N PRO A 205 -5.00 19.58 -2.14
CA PRO A 205 -4.35 19.73 -0.84
C PRO A 205 -5.27 19.41 0.35
N LEU A 206 -6.55 19.78 0.26
CA LEU A 206 -7.56 19.44 1.27
C LEU A 206 -7.85 17.94 1.27
N VAL A 207 -7.95 17.32 0.10
CA VAL A 207 -8.22 15.87 -0.03
C VAL A 207 -7.10 15.04 0.58
N ILE A 208 -5.84 15.36 0.28
CA ILE A 208 -4.70 14.61 0.82
C ILE A 208 -4.56 14.84 2.34
N MET A 209 -4.78 16.06 2.83
CA MET A 209 -4.76 16.36 4.26
C MET A 209 -5.84 15.57 5.02
N CYS A 210 -7.10 15.61 4.57
CA CYS A 210 -8.17 14.83 5.16
C CYS A 210 -7.89 13.33 5.10
N ALA A 211 -7.41 12.82 3.96
CA ALA A 211 -7.14 11.40 3.81
C ALA A 211 -6.03 10.92 4.76
N MET A 212 -4.90 11.63 4.84
CA MET A 212 -3.79 11.26 5.71
C MET A 212 -4.13 11.40 7.20
N THR A 213 -4.97 12.38 7.56
CA THR A 213 -5.46 12.52 8.93
C THR A 213 -6.36 11.34 9.30
N ILE A 214 -7.31 10.96 8.43
CA ILE A 214 -8.19 9.80 8.66
C ILE A 214 -7.38 8.51 8.78
N CYS A 215 -6.44 8.27 7.87
CA CYS A 215 -5.59 7.07 7.90
C CYS A 215 -4.68 7.06 9.14
N GLY A 216 -4.05 8.19 9.46
CA GLY A 216 -3.18 8.32 10.64
C GLY A 216 -3.92 8.04 11.94
N THR A 217 -5.10 8.64 12.14
CA THR A 217 -5.92 8.37 13.32
C THR A 217 -6.34 6.91 13.38
N ALA A 218 -6.79 6.34 12.26
CA ALA A 218 -7.16 4.92 12.18
C ALA A 218 -6.00 3.99 12.57
N TYR A 219 -4.79 4.25 12.08
CA TYR A 219 -3.60 3.49 12.40
C TYR A 219 -3.17 3.62 13.85
N LEU A 220 -3.27 4.83 14.42
CA LEU A 220 -3.01 5.02 15.85
C LEU A 220 -4.02 4.26 16.71
N LEU A 221 -5.31 4.26 16.35
CA LEU A 221 -6.34 3.53 17.10
C LEU A 221 -6.04 2.03 17.15
N ILE A 222 -5.89 1.38 15.99
CA ILE A 222 -5.66 -0.07 15.92
C ILE A 222 -4.25 -0.45 16.40
N GLY A 223 -3.25 0.37 16.08
CA GLY A 223 -1.85 0.17 16.46
C GLY A 223 -1.65 0.23 17.96
N CYS A 224 -2.12 1.30 18.60
CA CYS A 224 -2.03 1.47 20.04
C CYS A 224 -2.83 0.41 20.79
N ALA A 225 -4.07 0.12 20.36
CA ALA A 225 -4.89 -0.90 21.03
C ALA A 225 -4.28 -2.30 20.92
N GLY A 226 -3.80 -2.69 19.73
CA GLY A 226 -3.17 -3.99 19.54
C GLY A 226 -1.84 -4.13 20.30
N TYR A 227 -0.97 -3.12 20.26
CA TYR A 227 0.27 -3.17 21.03
C TYR A 227 0.03 -3.11 22.53
N TRP A 228 -0.96 -2.35 22.99
CA TRP A 228 -1.38 -2.36 24.39
C TRP A 228 -1.83 -3.76 24.83
N ALA A 229 -2.64 -4.44 24.03
CA ALA A 229 -3.22 -5.74 24.38
C ALA A 229 -2.22 -6.91 24.38
N TYR A 230 -1.28 -6.94 23.42
CA TYR A 230 -0.40 -8.10 23.19
C TYR A 230 1.10 -7.78 23.35
N GLY A 231 1.50 -6.50 23.48
CA GLY A 231 2.89 -6.11 23.69
C GLY A 231 3.85 -6.65 22.62
N ARG A 232 4.97 -7.25 23.04
CA ARG A 232 5.93 -7.92 22.13
C ARG A 232 5.37 -9.15 21.39
N ASN A 233 4.24 -9.70 21.83
CA ASN A 233 3.70 -10.97 21.30
C ASN A 233 2.72 -10.77 20.14
N VAL A 234 2.46 -9.53 19.72
CA VAL A 234 1.60 -9.25 18.55
C VAL A 234 2.08 -10.06 17.33
N GLN A 235 1.15 -10.80 16.72
CA GLN A 235 1.34 -11.52 15.48
C GLN A 235 1.10 -10.63 14.25
N SER A 236 1.63 -11.04 13.11
CA SER A 236 1.42 -10.36 11.82
C SER A 236 0.64 -11.29 10.88
N PRO A 237 -0.58 -10.93 10.46
CA PRO A 237 -1.36 -9.73 10.83
C PRO A 237 -1.93 -9.73 12.27
N LEU A 238 -2.34 -8.56 12.79
CA LEU A 238 -2.95 -8.41 14.13
C LEU A 238 -4.08 -9.39 14.41
N LEU A 239 -4.91 -9.72 13.41
CA LEU A 239 -6.08 -10.60 13.59
C LEU A 239 -5.69 -12.01 14.04
N ASP A 240 -4.46 -12.44 13.81
CA ASP A 240 -3.92 -13.72 14.28
C ASP A 240 -3.54 -13.69 15.77
N SER A 241 -3.47 -12.51 16.38
CA SER A 241 -3.27 -12.36 17.84
C SER A 241 -4.58 -12.49 18.62
N ILE A 242 -5.72 -12.29 17.95
CA ILE A 242 -7.03 -12.23 18.59
C ILE A 242 -7.65 -13.64 18.63
N PRO A 243 -8.27 -14.06 19.76
CA PRO A 243 -8.93 -15.36 19.84
C PRO A 243 -9.94 -15.60 18.71
N HIS A 244 -9.96 -16.83 18.16
CA HIS A 244 -10.80 -17.21 17.02
C HIS A 244 -12.30 -17.42 17.36
N ASP A 245 -12.90 -16.44 18.02
CA ASP A 245 -14.33 -16.39 18.27
C ASP A 245 -15.12 -15.95 17.02
N ASN A 246 -16.45 -15.93 17.11
CA ASN A 246 -17.33 -15.55 16.00
C ASN A 246 -17.09 -14.09 15.55
N ALA A 247 -16.68 -13.20 16.46
CA ALA A 247 -16.41 -11.80 16.14
C ALA A 247 -15.09 -11.66 15.36
N ASN A 248 -14.06 -12.41 15.74
CA ASN A 248 -12.80 -12.49 15.00
C ASN A 248 -13.05 -13.07 13.60
N LYS A 249 -13.76 -14.20 13.48
CA LYS A 249 -14.14 -14.78 12.18
C LYS A 249 -14.90 -13.77 11.30
N ALA A 250 -15.86 -13.02 11.86
CA ALA A 250 -16.55 -11.97 11.11
C ALA A 250 -15.59 -10.85 10.63
N THR A 251 -14.63 -10.46 11.47
CA THR A 251 -13.65 -9.41 11.15
C THR A 251 -12.69 -9.87 10.06
N VAL A 252 -12.17 -11.10 10.18
CA VAL A 252 -11.35 -11.77 9.17
C VAL A 252 -12.07 -11.78 7.81
N GLY A 253 -13.37 -12.14 7.79
CA GLY A 253 -14.19 -12.09 6.58
C GLY A 253 -14.34 -10.68 5.99
N LEU A 254 -14.56 -9.66 6.83
CA LEU A 254 -14.66 -8.27 6.40
C LEU A 254 -13.35 -7.72 5.84
N VAL A 255 -12.19 -8.07 6.44
CA VAL A 255 -10.88 -7.70 5.90
C VAL A 255 -10.63 -8.42 4.59
N MET A 256 -10.94 -9.70 4.50
CA MET A 256 -10.81 -10.47 3.26
C MET A 256 -11.60 -9.80 2.13
N ILE A 257 -12.85 -9.42 2.36
CA ILE A 257 -13.66 -8.66 1.40
C ILE A 257 -12.98 -7.33 1.05
N HIS A 258 -12.50 -6.58 2.06
CA HIS A 258 -11.80 -5.32 1.85
C HIS A 258 -10.62 -5.47 0.88
N VAL A 259 -9.71 -6.41 1.12
CA VAL A 259 -8.50 -6.58 0.30
C VAL A 259 -8.81 -7.08 -1.12
N ILE A 260 -9.87 -7.90 -1.28
CA ILE A 260 -10.39 -8.31 -2.60
C ILE A 260 -10.90 -7.10 -3.39
N MET A 261 -11.49 -6.11 -2.73
CA MET A 261 -11.97 -4.89 -3.39
C MET A 261 -10.84 -3.88 -3.64
N ALA A 262 -9.85 -3.79 -2.73
CA ALA A 262 -8.73 -2.86 -2.84
C ALA A 262 -7.69 -3.27 -3.89
N GLY A 263 -7.42 -4.57 -4.05
CA GLY A 263 -6.42 -5.08 -5.00
C GLY A 263 -6.65 -4.66 -6.47
N PRO A 264 -7.87 -4.81 -7.02
CA PRO A 264 -8.20 -4.32 -8.35
C PRO A 264 -7.95 -2.82 -8.54
N ILE A 265 -8.28 -1.99 -7.53
CA ILE A 265 -8.08 -0.53 -7.59
C ILE A 265 -6.61 -0.18 -7.78
N LEU A 266 -5.72 -0.85 -7.04
CA LEU A 266 -4.28 -0.70 -7.19
C LEU A 266 -3.83 -1.13 -8.58
N MET A 267 -4.18 -2.34 -9.01
CA MET A 267 -3.78 -2.88 -10.31
C MET A 267 -4.28 -2.05 -11.50
N PHE A 268 -5.44 -1.38 -11.40
CA PHE A 268 -5.91 -0.49 -12.45
C PHE A 268 -4.95 0.67 -12.73
N SER A 269 -4.27 1.21 -11.71
CA SER A 269 -3.33 2.30 -11.92
C SER A 269 -2.14 1.82 -12.77
N PHE A 270 -1.64 0.61 -12.51
CA PHE A 270 -0.64 -0.05 -13.35
C PHE A 270 -1.15 -0.26 -14.78
N PHE A 271 -2.33 -0.86 -14.95
CA PHE A 271 -2.86 -1.20 -16.26
C PHE A 271 -3.16 0.02 -17.13
N VAL A 272 -3.72 1.06 -16.54
CA VAL A 272 -4.02 2.31 -17.23
C VAL A 272 -2.74 3.00 -17.73
N GLU A 273 -1.66 2.97 -16.95
CA GLU A 273 -0.36 3.49 -17.40
C GLU A 273 0.22 2.68 -18.58
N ILE A 274 0.22 1.35 -18.48
CA ILE A 274 0.71 0.45 -19.54
C ILE A 274 -0.11 0.62 -20.82
N GLU A 275 -1.44 0.64 -20.72
CA GLU A 275 -2.33 0.83 -21.87
C GLU A 275 -2.08 2.16 -22.58
N LYS A 276 -1.86 3.23 -21.81
CA LYS A 276 -1.53 4.52 -22.39
C LYS A 276 -0.15 4.51 -23.05
N LYS A 277 0.85 3.95 -22.38
CA LYS A 277 2.24 3.89 -22.86
C LYS A 277 2.37 3.12 -24.17
N TYR A 278 1.68 1.99 -24.29
CA TYR A 278 1.68 1.13 -25.48
C TYR A 278 0.53 1.41 -26.45
N ARG A 279 -0.22 2.50 -26.24
CA ARG A 279 -1.35 2.93 -27.10
C ARG A 279 -2.41 1.84 -27.31
N ILE A 280 -2.68 1.03 -26.28
CA ILE A 280 -3.73 0.01 -26.26
C ILE A 280 -5.08 0.72 -26.07
N GLN A 281 -5.54 1.39 -27.13
CA GLN A 281 -6.80 2.12 -27.15
C GLN A 281 -7.59 1.76 -28.41
N ALA A 282 -8.91 1.73 -28.29
CA ALA A 282 -9.80 1.38 -29.39
C ALA A 282 -9.62 2.28 -30.62
N SER A 283 -9.19 3.53 -30.44
CA SER A 283 -8.86 4.48 -31.51
C SER A 283 -7.66 4.05 -32.37
N HIS A 284 -6.71 3.31 -31.79
CA HIS A 284 -5.48 2.90 -32.48
C HIS A 284 -5.57 1.50 -33.09
N MET A 285 -6.30 0.58 -32.44
CA MET A 285 -6.26 -0.85 -32.76
C MET A 285 -7.62 -1.44 -33.13
N GLY A 286 -8.71 -0.67 -33.01
CA GLY A 286 -10.08 -1.15 -33.16
C GLY A 286 -10.62 -1.86 -31.90
N LYS A 287 -11.93 -1.78 -31.67
CA LYS A 287 -12.59 -2.22 -30.41
C LYS A 287 -12.33 -3.70 -30.06
N LYS A 288 -12.42 -4.61 -31.05
CA LYS A 288 -12.24 -6.05 -30.82
C LYS A 288 -10.80 -6.39 -30.44
N LYS A 289 -9.82 -5.88 -31.20
CA LYS A 289 -8.40 -6.13 -30.94
C LYS A 289 -7.95 -5.50 -29.63
N GLU A 290 -8.41 -4.30 -29.32
CA GLU A 290 -8.16 -3.64 -28.03
C GLU A 290 -8.69 -4.48 -26.87
N LEU A 291 -9.92 -4.98 -26.95
CA LEU A 291 -10.50 -5.84 -25.91
C LEU A 291 -9.68 -7.12 -25.70
N ILE A 292 -9.34 -7.83 -26.78
CA ILE A 292 -8.58 -9.10 -26.69
C ILE A 292 -7.19 -8.86 -26.11
N VAL A 293 -6.46 -7.88 -26.64
CA VAL A 293 -5.11 -7.55 -26.14
C VAL A 293 -5.20 -7.14 -24.67
N ARG A 294 -6.17 -6.29 -24.32
CA ARG A 294 -6.38 -5.81 -22.96
C ARG A 294 -6.61 -6.94 -21.97
N ILE A 295 -7.56 -7.83 -22.27
CA ILE A 295 -7.86 -8.97 -21.41
C ILE A 295 -6.63 -9.88 -21.32
N ALA A 296 -5.99 -10.22 -22.44
CA ALA A 296 -4.85 -11.13 -22.46
C ALA A 296 -3.70 -10.65 -21.57
N TYR A 297 -3.25 -9.40 -21.73
CA TYR A 297 -2.10 -8.89 -20.98
C TYR A 297 -2.43 -8.68 -19.48
N ARG A 298 -3.67 -8.26 -19.15
CA ARG A 298 -4.12 -8.16 -17.76
C ARG A 298 -4.18 -9.53 -17.09
N THR A 299 -4.69 -10.55 -17.78
CA THR A 299 -4.70 -11.94 -17.29
C THR A 299 -3.30 -12.46 -17.06
N ILE A 300 -2.38 -12.28 -18.02
CA ILE A 300 -0.98 -12.70 -17.86
C ILE A 300 -0.34 -12.02 -16.65
N THR A 301 -0.57 -10.71 -16.48
CA THR A 301 -0.02 -9.97 -15.32
C THR A 301 -0.54 -10.52 -14.01
N VAL A 302 -1.87 -10.73 -13.87
CA VAL A 302 -2.47 -11.29 -12.66
C VAL A 302 -1.98 -12.72 -12.40
N ALA A 303 -1.82 -13.53 -13.45
CA ALA A 303 -1.29 -14.88 -13.33
C ALA A 303 0.17 -14.90 -12.82
N VAL A 304 1.02 -13.98 -13.30
CA VAL A 304 2.41 -13.84 -12.80
C VAL A 304 2.41 -13.41 -11.33
N VAL A 305 1.59 -12.42 -10.96
CA VAL A 305 1.46 -11.98 -9.55
C VAL A 305 0.96 -13.12 -8.66
N CYS A 306 -0.02 -13.89 -9.12
CA CYS A 306 -0.53 -15.06 -8.42
C CYS A 306 0.53 -16.16 -8.27
N ALA A 307 1.36 -16.40 -9.30
CA ALA A 307 2.43 -17.39 -9.23
C ALA A 307 3.46 -17.02 -8.15
N VAL A 308 3.81 -15.73 -8.03
CA VAL A 308 4.67 -15.23 -6.95
C VAL A 308 4.00 -15.42 -5.59
N ALA A 309 2.71 -15.09 -5.47
CA ALA A 309 1.95 -15.26 -4.23
C ALA A 309 1.89 -16.74 -3.76
N VAL A 310 1.74 -17.67 -4.70
CA VAL A 310 1.73 -19.12 -4.43
C VAL A 310 3.12 -19.66 -4.10
N ALA A 311 4.17 -19.12 -4.73
CA ALA A 311 5.55 -19.53 -4.47
C ALA A 311 6.05 -19.05 -3.09
N LEU A 312 5.70 -17.82 -2.69
CA LEU A 312 6.13 -17.20 -1.44
C LEU A 312 4.94 -16.72 -0.59
N PRO A 313 4.12 -17.62 -0.03
CA PRO A 313 2.90 -17.29 0.71
C PRO A 313 3.20 -16.84 2.16
N PHE A 314 4.10 -15.85 2.31
CA PHE A 314 4.55 -15.28 3.58
C PHE A 314 4.15 -13.80 3.66
N PHE A 315 3.01 -13.51 4.28
CA PHE A 315 2.45 -12.16 4.30
C PHE A 315 3.43 -11.11 4.86
N SER A 316 3.96 -11.32 6.08
CA SER A 316 4.84 -10.35 6.75
C SER A 316 6.16 -10.10 5.99
N SER A 317 6.77 -11.16 5.45
CA SER A 317 8.05 -11.05 4.75
C SER A 317 7.92 -10.38 3.39
N ILE A 318 6.87 -10.71 2.62
CA ILE A 318 6.59 -10.02 1.35
C ILE A 318 6.23 -8.55 1.61
N LEU A 319 5.51 -8.26 2.70
CA LEU A 319 5.09 -6.90 3.06
C LEU A 319 6.30 -6.04 3.38
N SER A 320 7.18 -6.55 4.24
CA SER A 320 8.41 -5.89 4.63
C SER A 320 9.33 -5.67 3.43
N LEU A 321 9.42 -6.66 2.52
CA LEU A 321 10.25 -6.57 1.31
C LEU A 321 9.77 -5.49 0.34
N ILE A 322 8.48 -5.48 0.02
CA ILE A 322 7.90 -4.48 -0.88
C ILE A 322 7.99 -3.09 -0.24
N GLY A 323 7.65 -2.99 1.04
CA GLY A 323 7.74 -1.76 1.82
C GLY A 323 9.14 -1.17 1.81
N ALA A 324 10.14 -2.01 2.10
CA ALA A 324 11.53 -1.58 2.11
C ALA A 324 12.04 -1.19 0.72
N LEU A 325 11.82 -2.02 -0.31
CA LEU A 325 12.39 -1.75 -1.63
C LEU A 325 11.74 -0.54 -2.33
N SER A 326 10.43 -0.34 -2.14
CA SER A 326 9.67 0.62 -2.94
C SER A 326 9.19 1.85 -2.19
N CYS A 327 8.70 1.72 -0.95
CA CYS A 327 7.97 2.81 -0.30
C CYS A 327 8.84 4.01 0.04
N GLY A 328 10.07 3.81 0.55
CA GLY A 328 10.98 4.92 0.77
C GLY A 328 11.27 5.71 -0.52
N MET A 329 11.35 5.03 -1.66
CA MET A 329 11.54 5.68 -2.96
C MET A 329 10.30 6.45 -3.43
N ILE A 330 9.12 5.82 -3.46
CA ILE A 330 7.90 6.46 -4.02
C ILE A 330 7.22 7.44 -3.06
N LEU A 331 7.42 7.29 -1.75
CA LEU A 331 6.77 8.11 -0.73
C LEU A 331 7.65 9.27 -0.27
N ALA A 332 8.98 9.12 -0.32
CA ALA A 332 9.90 10.12 0.19
C ALA A 332 10.87 10.63 -0.89
N VAL A 333 11.71 9.77 -1.46
CA VAL A 333 12.85 10.21 -2.28
C VAL A 333 12.42 10.81 -3.63
N LEU A 334 11.66 10.05 -4.44
CA LEU A 334 11.35 10.43 -5.82
C LEU A 334 10.49 11.70 -5.92
N PRO A 335 9.41 11.89 -5.13
CA PRO A 335 8.62 13.12 -5.19
C PRO A 335 9.45 14.39 -4.94
N VAL A 336 10.37 14.34 -3.96
CA VAL A 336 11.24 15.47 -3.60
C VAL A 336 12.26 15.76 -4.71
N VAL A 337 12.97 14.72 -5.17
CA VAL A 337 14.04 14.86 -6.17
C VAL A 337 13.48 15.31 -7.53
N VAL A 338 12.29 14.84 -7.91
CA VAL A 338 11.58 15.30 -9.12
C VAL A 338 11.13 16.75 -8.96
N TYR A 339 10.52 17.11 -7.83
CA TYR A 339 10.05 18.47 -7.58
C TYR A 339 11.19 19.50 -7.63
N LEU A 340 12.30 19.23 -6.93
CA LEU A 340 13.48 20.10 -6.90
C LEU A 340 14.09 20.29 -8.29
N LYS A 341 14.04 19.26 -9.14
CA LYS A 341 14.55 19.34 -10.50
C LYS A 341 13.66 20.18 -11.42
N LEU A 342 12.33 20.08 -11.26
CA LEU A 342 11.37 20.81 -12.09
C LEU A 342 11.25 22.29 -11.72
N TYR A 343 11.26 22.62 -10.43
CA TYR A 343 11.09 23.99 -9.93
C TYR A 343 12.41 24.69 -9.57
N GLY A 344 13.50 23.94 -9.46
CA GLY A 344 14.82 24.44 -9.09
C GLY A 344 14.96 24.70 -7.59
N TRP A 345 16.01 24.15 -6.98
CA TRP A 345 16.36 24.33 -5.57
C TRP A 345 16.35 25.78 -5.03
N ARG A 346 16.71 26.77 -5.86
CA ARG A 346 16.76 28.19 -5.46
C ARG A 346 15.39 28.83 -5.27
N SER A 347 14.33 28.22 -5.80
CA SER A 347 12.96 28.72 -5.63
C SER A 347 12.28 28.24 -4.35
N VAL A 348 12.94 27.33 -3.62
CA VAL A 348 12.42 26.72 -2.39
C VAL A 348 13.07 27.39 -1.18
N PRO A 349 12.29 27.78 -0.15
CA PRO A 349 12.86 28.39 1.05
C PRO A 349 13.71 27.39 1.84
N TRP A 350 14.72 27.90 2.55
CA TRP A 350 15.73 27.08 3.22
C TRP A 350 15.16 26.09 4.25
N TYR A 351 14.11 26.46 4.99
CA TYR A 351 13.47 25.58 5.98
C TYR A 351 12.75 24.40 5.29
N GLU A 352 12.18 24.62 4.11
CA GLU A 352 11.55 23.56 3.33
C GLU A 352 12.60 22.63 2.71
N LEU A 353 13.77 23.16 2.32
CA LEU A 353 14.90 22.35 1.89
C LEU A 353 15.42 21.43 3.01
N ILE A 354 15.48 21.91 4.25
CA ILE A 354 15.84 21.07 5.41
C ILE A 354 14.82 19.94 5.57
N TRP A 355 13.53 20.25 5.50
CA TRP A 355 12.49 19.23 5.58
C TRP A 355 12.58 18.21 4.45
N MET A 356 12.78 18.66 3.20
CA MET A 356 13.01 17.79 2.05
C MET A 356 14.22 16.87 2.24
N PHE A 357 15.32 17.39 2.80
CA PHE A 357 16.50 16.59 3.12
C PHE A 357 16.19 15.51 4.16
N VAL A 358 15.48 15.85 5.24
CA VAL A 358 15.04 14.89 6.26
C VAL A 358 14.17 13.80 5.66
N VAL A 359 13.19 14.18 4.82
CA VAL A 359 12.31 13.24 4.11
C VAL A 359 13.14 12.25 3.27
N VAL A 360 14.07 12.75 2.46
CA VAL A 360 14.94 11.92 1.61
C VAL A 360 15.82 10.99 2.46
N ALA A 361 16.42 11.50 3.54
CA ALA A 361 17.25 10.71 4.43
C ALA A 361 16.47 9.55 5.07
N ILE A 362 15.27 9.82 5.59
CA ILE A 362 14.38 8.79 6.16
C ILE A 362 14.02 7.75 5.08
N GLY A 363 13.67 8.19 3.88
CA GLY A 363 13.35 7.31 2.76
C GLY A 363 14.51 6.37 2.38
N LEU A 364 15.72 6.91 2.27
CA LEU A 364 16.92 6.12 1.96
C LEU A 364 17.28 5.14 3.08
N ILE A 365 17.19 5.57 4.33
CA ILE A 365 17.42 4.72 5.51
C ILE A 365 16.44 3.54 5.52
N ALA A 366 15.15 3.83 5.36
CA ALA A 366 14.11 2.81 5.31
C ALA A 366 14.33 1.84 4.14
N CYS A 367 14.81 2.33 2.98
CA CYS A 367 15.11 1.48 1.84
C CYS A 367 16.32 0.58 2.08
N VAL A 368 17.45 1.13 2.51
CA VAL A 368 18.69 0.35 2.63
C VAL A 368 18.60 -0.65 3.78
N TRP A 369 18.32 -0.19 5.00
CA TRP A 369 18.29 -1.07 6.16
C TRP A 369 17.05 -1.96 6.17
N GLY A 370 15.89 -1.43 5.80
CA GLY A 370 14.68 -2.23 5.70
C GLY A 370 14.82 -3.37 4.67
N SER A 371 15.58 -3.17 3.59
CA SER A 371 15.75 -4.20 2.56
C SER A 371 16.68 -5.31 3.03
N ILE A 372 17.76 -4.97 3.75
CA ILE A 372 18.66 -5.96 4.36
C ILE A 372 17.86 -6.88 5.29
N ASP A 373 17.09 -6.29 6.21
CA ASP A 373 16.32 -7.04 7.20
C ASP A 373 15.17 -7.84 6.57
N ALA A 374 14.49 -7.29 5.57
CA ALA A 374 13.41 -7.97 4.87
C ALA A 374 13.93 -9.19 4.07
N ILE A 375 15.10 -9.06 3.44
CA ILE A 375 15.74 -10.18 2.73
C ILE A 375 16.14 -11.27 3.72
N GLN A 376 16.75 -10.91 4.85
CA GLN A 376 17.11 -11.88 5.89
C GLN A 376 15.89 -12.61 6.45
N SER A 377 14.80 -11.88 6.68
CA SER A 377 13.53 -12.46 7.14
C SER A 377 12.93 -13.42 6.12
N LEU A 378 12.93 -13.05 4.83
CA LEU A 378 12.43 -13.91 3.76
C LEU A 378 13.28 -15.18 3.58
N ILE A 379 14.61 -15.07 3.65
CA ILE A 379 15.50 -16.23 3.57
C ILE A 379 15.22 -17.21 4.72
N LYS A 380 15.02 -16.68 5.93
CA LYS A 380 14.69 -17.49 7.09
C LYS A 380 13.36 -18.23 6.91
N ASP A 381 12.34 -17.55 6.42
CA ASP A 381 11.02 -18.14 6.17
C ASP A 381 11.07 -19.23 5.08
N VAL A 382 11.83 -19.02 4.01
CA VAL A 382 12.01 -20.00 2.93
C VAL A 382 12.77 -21.24 3.43
N ASN A 383 13.78 -21.06 4.28
CA ASN A 383 14.55 -22.19 4.82
C ASN A 383 13.77 -23.02 5.85
N ASN A 384 12.70 -22.48 6.42
CA ASN A 384 11.84 -23.15 7.40
C ASN A 384 10.57 -23.77 6.77
N GLN A 385 10.37 -23.62 5.46
CA GLN A 385 9.33 -24.30 4.68
C GLN A 385 9.76 -25.72 4.34
#